data_AF-A0A9D3SC05-F1
#
_entry.id   AF-A0A9D3SC05-F1
#
_cell.length_a   1.000
_cell.length_b   1.000
_cell.length_c   1.000
_cell.angle_alpha   90.00
_cell.angle_beta   90.00
_cell.angle_gamma   90.00
#
_symmetry.space_group_name_H-M   'P 1'
#
loop_
_entity.id
_entity.type
_entity.pdbx_description
1 polymer ?
#
loop_
_entity_poly.entity_id
_entity_poly.type
_entity_poly.pdbx_seq_one_letter_code
_entity_poly.pdbx_strand_id
1 'polypeptide(L)' 'MAPTITSALNISNEHLPLNNKLRKPMVEKMRRDRINSSTEQLKSLLAPEFLNQQPDSKLEKADILEMTVSFLR' A
#
# COMPACT_ATOMS: atom_id res chain seq x y z
N MET A 1 29.80 -51.61 -25.11
CA MET A 1 29.71 -50.17 -25.37
C MET A 1 28.42 -49.65 -24.76
N ALA A 2 28.54 -48.89 -23.67
CA ALA A 2 27.51 -48.07 -23.03
C ALA A 2 28.27 -47.06 -22.14
N PRO A 3 27.78 -45.84 -21.88
CA PRO A 3 26.36 -45.50 -21.80
C PRO A 3 25.94 -44.18 -22.51
N THR A 4 24.64 -44.06 -22.79
CA THR A 4 23.98 -42.78 -23.11
C THR A 4 23.43 -42.21 -21.80
N ILE A 5 23.99 -41.09 -21.35
CA ILE A 5 23.55 -40.37 -20.14
C ILE A 5 22.91 -39.05 -20.58
N THR A 6 21.95 -38.60 -19.76
CA THR A 6 21.52 -37.19 -19.56
C THR A 6 20.53 -36.71 -20.63
N SER A 7 19.36 -36.17 -20.30
CA SER A 7 18.80 -35.74 -19.02
C SER A 7 17.37 -35.28 -19.29
N ALA A 8 16.53 -35.45 -18.27
CA ALA A 8 15.22 -34.85 -18.15
C ALA A 8 15.16 -33.42 -18.71
N LEU A 9 14.19 -33.16 -19.60
CA LEU A 9 13.60 -31.85 -19.78
C LEU A 9 12.91 -31.47 -18.46
N ASN A 10 13.71 -31.08 -17.47
CA ASN A 10 13.26 -30.19 -16.41
C ASN A 10 12.93 -28.89 -17.12
N ILE A 11 11.64 -28.70 -17.43
CA ILE A 11 11.06 -27.41 -17.75
C ILE A 11 11.42 -26.53 -16.56
N SER A 12 12.46 -25.72 -16.77
CA SER A 12 13.10 -24.90 -15.77
C SER A 12 12.06 -23.98 -15.17
N ASN A 13 11.87 -24.09 -13.85
CA ASN A 13 11.15 -23.14 -13.01
C ASN A 13 11.80 -21.74 -12.98
N GLU A 14 12.48 -21.33 -14.05
CA GLU A 14 13.30 -20.12 -14.17
C GLU A 14 12.50 -18.92 -14.70
N HIS A 15 11.17 -18.95 -14.65
CA HIS A 15 10.31 -17.80 -14.98
C HIS A 15 9.45 -17.33 -13.79
N LEU A 16 9.95 -17.49 -12.57
CA LEU A 16 9.29 -17.02 -11.35
C LEU A 16 9.92 -15.77 -10.68
N PRO A 17 11.21 -15.38 -10.87
CA PRO A 17 11.77 -14.28 -10.08
C PRO A 17 11.45 -12.88 -10.64
N LEU A 18 11.08 -12.73 -11.91
CA LEU A 18 10.71 -11.44 -12.51
C LEU A 18 9.28 -11.01 -12.15
N ASN A 19 8.33 -11.95 -12.08
CA ASN A 19 6.93 -11.61 -11.76
C ASN A 19 6.80 -11.12 -10.31
N ASN A 20 7.60 -11.65 -9.39
CA ASN A 20 7.49 -11.33 -7.96
C ASN A 20 8.11 -9.97 -7.67
N LYS A 21 9.15 -9.60 -8.42
CA LYS A 21 9.79 -8.27 -8.35
C LYS A 21 8.90 -7.15 -8.91
N LEU A 22 7.95 -7.45 -9.80
CA LEU A 22 7.00 -6.46 -10.36
C LEU A 22 5.65 -6.45 -9.60
N ARG A 23 5.16 -7.60 -9.14
CA ARG A 23 3.92 -7.69 -8.35
C ARG A 23 4.05 -7.03 -6.99
N LYS A 24 5.18 -7.20 -6.28
CA LYS A 24 5.40 -6.59 -4.96
C LYS A 24 5.30 -5.04 -5.00
N PRO A 25 5.94 -4.33 -5.94
CA PRO A 25 5.74 -2.89 -6.13
C PRO A 25 4.29 -2.51 -6.43
N MET A 26 3.57 -3.31 -7.22
CA MET A 26 2.18 -3.03 -7.57
C MET A 26 1.24 -3.17 -6.36
N VAL A 27 1.39 -4.24 -5.57
CA VAL A 27 0.60 -4.45 -4.35
C VAL A 27 0.88 -3.35 -3.33
N GLU A 28 2.13 -2.96 -3.15
CA GLU A 28 2.47 -1.86 -2.25
C GLU A 28 1.91 -0.52 -2.74
N LYS A 29 1.94 -0.27 -4.06
CA LYS A 29 1.27 0.91 -4.64
C LYS A 29 -0.22 0.92 -4.29
N MET A 30 -0.93 -0.18 -4.52
CA MET A 30 -2.36 -0.29 -4.17
C MET A 30 -2.61 -0.10 -2.67
N ARG A 31 -1.72 -0.62 -1.81
CA ARG A 31 -1.81 -0.42 -0.36
C ARG A 31 -1.65 1.06 0.01
N ARG A 32 -0.65 1.74 -0.54
CA ARG A 32 -0.42 3.18 -0.32
C ARG A 32 -1.58 4.02 -0.84
N ASP A 33 -2.08 3.72 -2.04
CA ASP A 33 -3.22 4.41 -2.63
C ASP A 33 -4.46 4.27 -1.74
N ARG A 34 -4.73 3.06 -1.22
CA ARG A 34 -5.81 2.82 -0.26
C ARG A 34 -5.64 3.63 1.03
N ILE A 35 -4.45 3.60 1.64
CA ILE A 35 -4.17 4.37 2.86
C ILE A 35 -4.40 5.86 2.62
N ASN A 36 -3.87 6.41 1.52
CA ASN A 36 -4.05 7.82 1.17
C ASN A 36 -5.52 8.17 0.95
N SER A 37 -6.27 7.33 0.25
CA SER A 37 -7.70 7.53 0.04
C SER A 37 -8.47 7.52 1.35
N SER A 38 -8.17 6.60 2.27
CA SER A 38 -8.80 6.58 3.59
C SER A 38 -8.44 7.81 4.43
N THR A 39 -7.19 8.29 4.38
CA THR A 39 -6.80 9.52 5.08
C THR A 39 -7.56 10.75 4.56
N GLU A 40 -7.74 10.88 3.24
CA GLU A 40 -8.54 11.98 2.67
C GLU A 40 -10.03 11.85 3.03
N GLN A 41 -10.58 10.63 3.06
CA GLN A 41 -11.95 10.42 3.53
C GLN A 41 -12.14 10.85 4.99
N LEU A 42 -11.20 10.51 5.87
CA LEU A 42 -11.23 10.95 7.28
C LEU A 42 -11.18 12.48 7.37
N LYS A 43 -10.32 13.12 6.57
CA LYS A 43 -10.26 14.58 6.49
C LYS A 43 -11.60 15.19 6.09
N SER A 44 -12.27 14.64 5.08
CA SER A 44 -13.57 15.13 4.62
C SER A 44 -14.67 14.91 5.67
N LEU A 45 -14.69 13.77 6.35
CA LEU A 45 -15.68 13.44 7.38
C LEU A 45 -15.59 14.37 8.59
N LEU A 46 -14.36 14.76 8.96
CA LEU A 46 -14.07 15.61 10.13
C LEU A 46 -13.86 17.10 9.74
N ALA A 47 -14.11 17.47 8.48
CA ALA A 47 -13.91 18.84 8.00
C ALA A 47 -14.62 19.92 8.84
N PRO A 48 -15.87 19.72 9.32
CA PRO A 48 -16.54 20.71 10.18
C PRO A 48 -15.81 20.91 11.51
N GLU A 49 -15.39 19.83 12.16
CA GLU A 49 -14.63 19.86 13.42
C GLU A 49 -13.27 20.56 13.24
N PHE A 50 -12.57 20.31 12.12
CA PHE A 50 -11.32 21.00 11.82
C PHE A 50 -11.49 22.51 11.64
N LEU A 51 -12.54 22.96 10.94
CA LEU A 51 -12.81 24.38 10.75
C LEU A 51 -13.12 25.08 12.08
N ASN A 52 -13.80 24.40 13.00
CA ASN A 52 -14.13 24.96 14.31
C ASN A 52 -12.89 25.07 15.21
N GLN A 53 -11.94 24.14 15.11
CA GLN A 53 -10.76 24.16 15.97
C GLN A 53 -9.60 24.96 15.38
N GLN A 54 -9.35 24.88 14.08
CA GLN A 54 -8.19 25.48 13.40
C GLN A 54 -8.57 25.92 11.96
N PRO A 55 -9.32 27.02 11.81
CA PRO A 55 -9.85 27.45 10.51
C PRO A 55 -8.78 27.82 9.46
N ASP A 56 -7.60 28.28 9.89
CA ASP A 56 -6.53 28.77 9.00
C ASP A 56 -5.29 27.87 8.96
N SER A 57 -5.33 26.69 9.60
CA SER A 57 -4.16 25.80 9.64
C SER A 57 -4.14 24.82 8.48
N LYS A 58 -2.95 24.63 7.90
CA LYS A 58 -2.73 23.56 6.91
C LYS A 58 -2.75 22.22 7.65
N LEU A 59 -3.84 21.47 7.49
CA LEU A 59 -3.97 20.13 8.07
C LEU A 59 -2.93 19.18 7.48
N GLU A 60 -1.99 18.76 8.32
CA GLU A 60 -1.05 17.70 8.00
C GLU A 60 -1.67 16.32 8.23
N LYS A 61 -1.05 15.28 7.68
CA LYS A 61 -1.55 13.91 7.87
C LYS A 61 -1.54 13.47 9.33
N ALA A 62 -0.59 13.98 10.13
CA ALA A 62 -0.53 13.68 11.56
C ALA A 62 -1.77 14.25 12.29
N ASP A 63 -2.11 15.52 12.03
CA ASP A 63 -3.27 16.19 12.61
C ASP A 63 -4.57 15.45 12.29
N ILE A 64 -4.72 15.00 11.03
CA ILE A 64 -5.91 14.25 10.60
C ILE A 64 -6.07 12.97 11.42
N LEU A 65 -4.97 12.24 11.65
CA LEU A 65 -4.99 10.99 12.41
C LEU A 65 -5.22 11.24 13.90
N GLU A 66 -4.58 12.25 14.49
CA GLU A 66 -4.76 12.60 15.90
C GLU A 66 -6.21 13.03 16.19
N MET A 67 -6.79 13.85 15.32
CA MET A 67 -8.19 14.26 15.43
C MET A 67 -9.14 13.07 15.33
N THR A 68 -8.90 12.19 14.35
CA THR A 68 -9.71 10.98 14.15
C THR A 68 -9.69 10.11 15.40
N VAL A 69 -8.52 9.91 16.02
CA VAL A 69 -8.40 9.15 17.28
C VAL A 69 -9.16 9.84 18.41
N SER A 70 -9.03 11.16 18.52
CA SER A 70 -9.73 11.94 19.55
C SER A 70 -11.25 11.90 19.39
N PHE A 71 -11.75 11.88 18.16
CA PHE A 71 -13.18 11.77 17.84
C PHE A 71 -13.76 10.40 18.18
N LEU A 72 -12.96 9.33 18.08
CA LEU A 72 -13.39 7.94 18.34
C LEU A 72 -13.22 7.49 19.80
N ARG A 73 -12.61 8.32 20.65
CA ARG A 73 -12.38 8.01 22.07
C ARG A 73 -13.60 8.22 22.94
#